data_AF-A0A182DWP3-F1
#
_entry.id   AF-A0A182DWP3-F1
#
_cell.length_a   1.000
_cell.length_b   1.000
_cell.length_c   1.000
_cell.angle_alpha   90.00
_cell.angle_beta   90.00
_cell.angle_gamma   90.00
#
_symmetry.space_group_name_H-M   'P 1'
#
loop_
_entity.id
_entity.type
_entity.pdbx_description
1 polymer ?
#
loop_
_entity_poly.entity_id
_entity_poly.type
_entity_poly.pdbx_seq_one_letter_code
_entity_poly.pdbx_strand_id
1 'polypeptide(L)'
;MDDAGRGSLHGTGSNYCDLKDDGVENVIKFTCFSCGLTEYCRYGLVEISGRTHTYRYKDEIYYMLDPFRNRSAVNERRLTQTRANIGSKTSEGSKATSIFDILVLGAICSICGQPVCIDENCSVFYTKTFCIICVIREKTHFPKKFIEQIDTNRKHHKAGQKEVKISL
;
A
#
# COMPACT_ATOMS: atom_id res chain seq x y z
N MET A 1 -24.13 41.45 -10.50
CA MET A 1 -25.54 41.19 -10.19
C MET A 1 -25.96 40.04 -11.09
N ASP A 2 -25.31 38.87 -10.91
CA ASP A 2 -25.82 37.67 -10.19
C ASP A 2 -26.55 36.78 -11.23
N ASP A 3 -26.37 35.47 -11.39
CA ASP A 3 -25.86 34.42 -10.50
C ASP A 3 -25.41 33.22 -11.37
N ALA A 4 -24.52 32.39 -10.82
CA ALA A 4 -23.85 31.26 -11.46
C ALA A 4 -24.62 29.94 -11.23
N GLY A 5 -25.13 29.34 -12.30
CA GLY A 5 -25.70 27.98 -12.29
C GLY A 5 -24.62 26.90 -12.35
N ARG A 6 -23.99 26.59 -11.21
CA ARG A 6 -23.07 25.44 -11.07
C ARG A 6 -23.88 24.16 -10.83
N GLY A 7 -24.03 23.35 -11.87
CA GLY A 7 -24.56 21.98 -11.76
C GLY A 7 -23.59 21.06 -11.01
N SER A 8 -23.93 20.71 -9.78
CA SER A 8 -23.25 19.71 -8.95
C SER A 8 -23.79 18.32 -9.29
N LEU A 9 -22.97 17.47 -9.91
CA LEU A 9 -23.26 16.05 -10.05
C LEU A 9 -22.62 15.30 -8.88
N HIS A 10 -23.44 15.05 -7.86
CA HIS A 10 -23.18 14.03 -6.85
C HIS A 10 -23.15 12.66 -7.51
N GLY A 11 -21.95 12.08 -7.66
CA GLY A 11 -21.76 10.67 -7.94
C GLY A 11 -21.60 9.90 -6.64
N THR A 12 -22.70 9.56 -5.99
CA THR A 12 -22.75 8.54 -4.92
C THR A 12 -22.57 7.16 -5.56
N GLY A 13 -21.31 6.77 -5.77
CA GLY A 13 -20.93 5.42 -6.18
C GLY A 13 -20.15 4.75 -5.06
N SER A 14 -20.84 3.97 -4.24
CA SER A 14 -20.21 3.05 -3.28
C SER A 14 -19.48 1.96 -4.06
N ASN A 15 -18.18 2.14 -4.29
CA ASN A 15 -17.32 1.12 -4.90
C ASN A 15 -16.84 0.16 -3.81
N TYR A 16 -17.71 -0.77 -3.43
CA TYR A 16 -17.36 -1.93 -2.64
C TYR A 16 -16.60 -2.90 -3.56
N CYS A 17 -15.30 -3.09 -3.34
CA CYS A 17 -14.49 -3.98 -4.17
C CYS A 17 -14.63 -5.43 -3.70
N ASP A 18 -15.63 -6.12 -4.23
CA ASP A 18 -15.60 -7.58 -4.30
C ASP A 18 -14.50 -7.94 -5.31
N LEU A 19 -13.35 -8.43 -4.83
CA LEU A 19 -12.19 -8.78 -5.65
C LEU A 19 -12.48 -10.06 -6.47
N LYS A 20 -13.38 -9.95 -7.44
CA LYS A 20 -13.58 -10.94 -8.49
C LYS A 20 -12.55 -10.68 -9.58
N ASP A 21 -11.91 -11.77 -10.01
CA ASP A 21 -10.93 -11.81 -11.08
C ASP A 21 -11.65 -11.66 -12.42
N ASP A 22 -12.14 -10.46 -12.69
CA ASP A 22 -12.69 -10.09 -13.98
C ASP A 22 -11.51 -9.55 -14.80
N GLY A 23 -10.94 -10.42 -15.63
CA GLY A 23 -9.75 -10.15 -16.42
C GLY A 23 -9.85 -8.82 -17.18
N VAL A 24 -8.91 -7.92 -16.84
CA VAL A 24 -8.70 -6.57 -17.39
C VAL A 24 -9.70 -5.52 -16.90
N GLU A 25 -9.34 -4.72 -15.88
CA GLU A 25 -9.44 -3.24 -15.93
C GLU A 25 -8.96 -2.57 -14.63
N ASN A 26 -8.24 -1.46 -14.78
CA ASN A 26 -7.67 -0.57 -13.75
C ASN A 26 -6.31 -0.94 -13.14
N VAL A 27 -5.44 -1.65 -13.88
CA VAL A 27 -3.99 -1.57 -13.58
C VAL A 27 -3.45 -0.26 -14.13
N ILE A 28 -2.72 0.48 -13.29
CA ILE A 28 -2.07 1.73 -13.64
C ILE A 28 -0.56 1.58 -13.52
N LYS A 29 0.18 2.40 -14.26
CA LYS A 29 1.63 2.48 -14.12
C LYS A 29 1.97 3.37 -12.92
N PHE A 30 2.49 2.76 -11.87
CA PHE A 30 3.14 3.47 -10.76
C PHE A 30 4.58 3.76 -11.15
N THR A 31 5.05 4.99 -10.87
CA THR A 31 6.48 5.35 -10.94
C THR A 31 6.80 6.21 -9.72
N CYS A 32 7.69 5.73 -8.85
CA CYS A 32 8.15 6.49 -7.69
C CYS A 32 8.88 7.76 -8.15
N PHE A 33 8.40 8.92 -7.70
CA PHE A 33 9.00 10.22 -8.01
C PHE A 33 10.42 10.39 -7.45
N SER A 34 10.78 9.64 -6.39
CA SER A 34 12.09 9.76 -5.75
C SER A 34 13.17 8.86 -6.35
N CYS A 35 12.85 7.59 -6.64
CA CYS A 35 13.84 6.60 -7.10
C CYS A 35 13.57 6.02 -8.51
N GLY A 36 12.42 6.33 -9.12
CA GLY A 36 12.04 5.82 -10.44
C GLY A 36 11.52 4.38 -10.47
N LEU A 37 11.44 3.68 -9.31
CA LEU A 37 10.82 2.35 -9.22
C LEU A 37 9.46 2.36 -9.92
N THR A 38 9.27 1.48 -10.89
CA THR A 38 8.12 1.49 -11.77
C THR A 38 7.50 0.11 -11.85
N GLU A 39 6.19 0.03 -11.65
CA GLU A 39 5.43 -1.22 -11.71
C GLU A 39 4.02 -0.98 -12.25
N TYR A 40 3.40 -2.01 -12.82
CA TYR A 40 1.97 -2.00 -13.14
C TYR A 40 1.19 -2.58 -11.98
N CYS A 41 0.34 -1.78 -11.34
CA CYS A 41 -0.32 -2.13 -10.10
C CYS A 41 -1.72 -1.51 -10.01
N ARG A 42 -2.43 -1.77 -8.91
CA ARG A 42 -3.73 -1.16 -8.61
C ARG A 42 -3.53 0.05 -7.70
N TYR A 43 -4.47 0.98 -7.71
CA TYR A 43 -4.47 2.14 -6.82
C TYR A 43 -5.86 2.38 -6.23
N GLY A 44 -5.90 2.68 -4.94
CA GLY A 44 -7.13 3.06 -4.25
C GLY A 44 -7.12 2.72 -2.76
N LEU A 45 -8.27 2.91 -2.12
CA LEU A 45 -8.49 2.49 -0.75
C LEU A 45 -8.60 0.96 -0.68
N VAL A 46 -7.83 0.36 0.20
CA VAL A 46 -7.86 -1.08 0.44
C VAL A 46 -8.48 -1.36 1.81
N GLU A 47 -9.63 -2.02 1.78
CA GLU A 47 -10.37 -2.51 2.94
C GLU A 47 -10.62 -4.01 2.76
N ILE A 48 -10.31 -4.81 3.78
CA ILE A 48 -10.45 -6.26 3.75
C ILE A 48 -11.20 -6.71 5.00
N SER A 49 -12.41 -7.21 4.79
CA SER A 49 -13.30 -7.69 5.83
C SER A 49 -13.10 -9.18 6.05
N GLY A 50 -12.58 -9.54 7.22
CA GLY A 50 -12.55 -10.90 7.73
C GLY A 50 -13.84 -11.26 8.49
N ARG A 51 -13.89 -12.46 9.05
CA ARG A 51 -15.05 -12.93 9.84
C ARG A 51 -15.27 -12.13 11.13
N THR A 52 -14.20 -11.64 11.75
CA THR A 52 -14.22 -10.96 13.05
C THR A 52 -13.64 -9.55 13.03
N HIS A 53 -12.83 -9.20 12.03
CA HIS A 53 -12.12 -7.94 11.94
C HIS A 53 -12.07 -7.43 10.51
N THR A 54 -12.12 -6.11 10.36
CA THR A 54 -11.92 -5.42 9.09
C THR A 54 -10.61 -4.65 9.15
N TYR A 55 -9.71 -4.93 8.20
CA TYR A 55 -8.43 -4.23 8.06
C TYR A 55 -8.55 -3.17 6.98
N ARG A 56 -8.11 -1.95 7.27
CA ARG A 56 -8.17 -0.84 6.31
C ARG A 56 -6.89 -0.01 6.34
N TYR A 57 -6.34 0.28 5.17
CA TYR A 57 -5.31 1.29 5.01
C TYR A 57 -5.91 2.69 5.10
N LYS A 58 -5.24 3.60 5.82
CA LYS A 58 -5.74 4.95 6.06
C LYS A 58 -5.69 5.85 4.83
N ASP A 59 -4.74 5.59 3.92
CA ASP A 59 -4.54 6.33 2.67
C ASP A 59 -4.88 5.43 1.47
N GLU A 60 -5.16 6.05 0.33
CA GLU A 60 -5.13 5.37 -0.96
C GLU A 60 -3.71 4.93 -1.27
N ILE A 61 -3.54 3.66 -1.60
CA ILE A 61 -2.23 3.03 -1.81
C ILE A 61 -2.10 2.47 -3.21
N TYR A 62 -0.86 2.42 -3.69
CA TYR A 62 -0.47 1.59 -4.83
C TYR A 62 -0.16 0.19 -4.32
N TYR A 63 -0.81 -0.82 -4.87
CA TYR A 63 -0.70 -2.18 -4.39
C TYR A 63 -0.84 -3.21 -5.52
N MET A 64 -0.29 -4.38 -5.27
CA MET A 64 -0.51 -5.56 -6.10
C MET A 64 -0.87 -6.75 -5.22
N LEU A 65 -1.39 -7.79 -5.84
CA LEU A 65 -1.49 -9.07 -5.19
C LEU A 65 -0.08 -9.58 -4.90
N ASP A 66 0.18 -9.99 -3.66
CA ASP A 66 1.48 -10.54 -3.27
C ASP A 66 1.78 -11.78 -4.15
N PRO A 67 2.84 -11.73 -4.99
CA PRO A 67 3.18 -12.80 -5.93
C PRO A 67 3.86 -13.98 -5.23
N PHE A 68 4.33 -13.79 -3.99
CA PHE A 68 4.93 -14.83 -3.17
C PHE A 68 3.89 -15.55 -2.30
N ARG A 69 2.63 -15.10 -2.32
CA ARG A 69 1.53 -15.85 -1.72
C ARG A 69 1.23 -17.07 -2.57
N ASN A 70 1.44 -18.24 -1.98
CA ASN A 70 0.93 -19.47 -2.55
C ASN A 70 -0.61 -19.47 -2.49
N ARG A 71 -1.24 -19.12 -3.61
CA ARG A 71 -2.69 -19.06 -3.74
C ARG A 71 -3.29 -20.45 -3.99
N SER A 72 -2.52 -21.36 -4.58
CA SER A 72 -2.93 -22.69 -5.06
C SER A 72 -2.82 -23.82 -4.04
N ALA A 73 -1.95 -23.72 -3.02
CA ALA A 73 -1.79 -24.77 -2.02
C ALA A 73 -2.46 -24.42 -0.71
N VAL A 74 -3.51 -25.17 -0.37
CA VAL A 74 -3.89 -25.37 1.02
C VAL A 74 -2.70 -26.07 1.69
N ASN A 75 -1.91 -25.34 2.47
CA ASN A 75 -0.81 -25.96 3.21
C ASN A 75 -1.39 -26.83 4.33
N GLU A 76 -1.45 -28.14 4.11
CA GLU A 76 -1.96 -29.12 5.08
C GLU A 76 -1.24 -29.03 6.44
N ARG A 77 0.02 -28.59 6.49
CA ARG A 77 0.75 -28.43 7.77
C ARG A 77 0.18 -27.33 8.66
N ARG A 78 -0.63 -26.41 8.14
CA ARG A 78 -1.33 -25.39 8.94
C ARG A 78 -2.68 -25.86 9.47
N LEU A 79 -3.26 -26.91 8.87
CA LEU A 79 -4.54 -27.50 9.28
C LEU A 79 -4.42 -28.45 10.47
N THR A 80 -3.22 -28.95 10.78
CA THR A 80 -3.02 -29.87 11.92
C THR A 80 -3.22 -29.20 13.28
N GLN A 81 -3.28 -27.87 13.36
CA GLN A 81 -3.61 -27.14 14.60
C GLN A 81 -5.09 -26.76 14.74
N THR A 82 -5.93 -26.98 13.71
CA THR A 82 -7.38 -26.65 13.79
C THR A 82 -8.29 -27.87 13.63
N ARG A 83 -7.73 -29.08 13.48
CA ARG A 83 -8.48 -30.35 13.40
C ARG A 83 -8.96 -30.86 14.77
N ALA A 84 -9.59 -29.99 15.55
CA ALA A 84 -10.50 -30.38 16.62
C ALA A 84 -11.82 -29.62 16.49
N ASN A 85 -12.50 -29.84 15.34
CA ASN A 85 -13.95 -29.99 15.19
C ASN A 85 -14.44 -29.48 13.83
N ILE A 86 -15.34 -30.28 13.23
CA ILE A 86 -16.21 -30.01 12.07
C ILE A 86 -15.66 -30.44 10.69
N GLY A 87 -15.97 -31.70 10.38
CA GLY A 87 -16.70 -32.16 9.19
C GLY A 87 -16.45 -31.49 7.84
N SER A 88 -16.05 -32.32 6.87
CA SER A 88 -15.96 -32.01 5.45
C SER A 88 -17.29 -31.51 4.86
N LYS A 89 -17.25 -30.38 4.16
CA LYS A 89 -18.10 -30.10 3.01
C LYS A 89 -17.26 -29.40 1.94
N THR A 90 -17.07 -30.09 0.82
CA THR A 90 -16.60 -29.55 -0.45
C THR A 90 -17.53 -28.43 -0.89
N SER A 91 -17.01 -27.21 -0.93
CA SER A 91 -17.66 -26.08 -1.61
C SER A 91 -16.56 -25.34 -2.37
N GLU A 92 -16.78 -25.13 -3.67
CA GLU A 92 -16.07 -24.17 -4.50
C GLU A 92 -16.35 -22.76 -3.94
N GLY A 93 -15.73 -22.48 -2.79
CA GLY A 93 -15.93 -21.27 -2.02
C GLY A 93 -14.83 -20.28 -2.32
N SER A 94 -15.22 -19.11 -2.83
CA SER A 94 -14.36 -17.94 -3.02
C SER A 94 -13.47 -17.77 -1.78
N LYS A 95 -12.17 -18.06 -1.94
CA LYS A 95 -11.18 -17.92 -0.86
C LYS A 95 -11.22 -16.47 -0.40
N ALA A 96 -11.74 -16.22 0.81
CA ALA A 96 -11.83 -14.88 1.37
C ALA A 96 -10.43 -14.24 1.36
N THR A 97 -10.28 -13.11 0.66
CA THR A 97 -9.03 -12.38 0.55
C THR A 97 -8.57 -11.93 1.92
N SER A 98 -7.30 -12.16 2.25
CA SER A 98 -6.66 -11.70 3.47
C SER A 98 -5.88 -10.41 3.21
N ILE A 99 -5.72 -9.57 4.24
CA ILE A 99 -4.81 -8.40 4.19
C ILE A 99 -3.40 -8.78 3.76
N PHE A 100 -3.00 -10.01 4.09
CA PHE A 100 -1.73 -10.59 3.72
C PHE A 100 -1.58 -10.94 2.23
N ASP A 101 -2.68 -10.92 1.46
CA ASP A 101 -2.64 -11.13 0.02
C ASP A 101 -2.29 -9.85 -0.76
N ILE A 102 -2.13 -8.72 -0.06
CA ILE A 102 -1.83 -7.40 -0.61
C ILE A 102 -0.37 -7.04 -0.33
N LEU A 103 0.37 -6.75 -1.39
CA LEU A 103 1.70 -6.13 -1.34
C LEU A 103 1.57 -4.64 -1.65
N VAL A 104 1.90 -3.80 -0.67
CA VAL A 104 1.91 -2.34 -0.83
C VAL A 104 3.21 -1.90 -1.50
N LEU A 105 3.09 -1.12 -2.57
CA LEU A 105 4.23 -0.58 -3.32
C LEU A 105 4.55 0.86 -2.93
N GLY A 106 3.53 1.66 -2.67
CA GLY A 106 3.67 3.09 -2.40
C GLY A 106 2.35 3.79 -2.10
N ALA A 107 2.41 5.10 -2.00
CA ALA A 107 1.24 5.98 -1.84
C ALA A 107 1.53 7.38 -2.42
N ILE A 108 0.53 8.26 -2.37
CA ILE A 108 0.67 9.66 -2.76
C ILE A 108 1.25 10.49 -1.60
N CYS A 109 2.26 11.30 -1.87
CA CYS A 109 2.74 12.28 -0.90
C CYS A 109 1.68 13.34 -0.63
N SER A 110 1.30 13.50 0.64
CA SER A 110 0.25 14.44 1.07
C SER A 110 0.61 15.93 0.97
N ILE A 111 1.85 16.26 0.63
CA ILE A 111 2.29 17.65 0.43
C ILE A 111 2.37 17.99 -1.06
N CYS A 112 3.05 17.17 -1.87
CA CYS A 112 3.27 17.47 -3.29
C CYS A 112 2.40 16.68 -4.27
N GLY A 113 1.58 15.74 -3.79
CA GLY A 113 0.73 14.91 -4.64
C GLY A 113 1.47 13.89 -5.51
N GLN A 114 2.79 13.73 -5.34
CA GLN A 114 3.59 12.82 -6.16
C GLN A 114 3.55 11.38 -5.62
N PRO A 115 3.51 10.37 -6.49
CA PRO A 115 3.62 8.96 -6.11
C PRO A 115 5.02 8.66 -5.57
N VAL A 116 5.10 7.98 -4.43
CA VAL A 116 6.37 7.55 -3.82
C VAL A 116 6.25 6.14 -3.27
N CYS A 117 7.32 5.35 -3.43
CA CYS A 117 7.34 3.97 -2.92
C CYS A 117 7.53 3.94 -1.40
N ILE A 118 7.26 2.79 -0.80
CA ILE A 118 7.40 2.55 0.65
C ILE A 118 8.85 2.49 1.15
N ASP A 119 9.85 2.60 0.25
CA ASP A 119 11.26 2.65 0.65
C ASP A 119 11.51 3.84 1.58
N GLU A 120 12.24 3.60 2.66
CA GLU A 120 12.50 4.60 3.71
C GLU A 120 13.34 5.80 3.24
N ASN A 121 14.01 5.69 2.09
CA ASN A 121 14.70 6.81 1.46
C ASN A 121 13.78 7.65 0.56
N CYS A 122 12.60 7.12 0.20
CA CYS A 122 11.64 7.77 -0.68
C CYS A 122 10.48 8.38 0.09
N SER A 123 9.94 7.66 1.07
CA SER A 123 8.78 8.11 1.84
C SER A 123 8.80 7.68 3.31
N VAL A 124 7.92 8.32 4.09
CA VAL A 124 7.63 7.96 5.46
C VAL A 124 6.13 8.08 5.70
N PHE A 125 5.57 7.20 6.53
CA PHE A 125 4.22 7.32 7.04
C PHE A 125 4.24 7.92 8.45
N TYR A 126 3.48 8.98 8.68
CA TYR A 126 3.22 9.53 10.01
C TYR A 126 1.72 9.47 10.32
N THR A 127 0.99 10.53 9.96
CA THR A 127 -0.49 10.53 9.90
C THR A 127 -0.99 10.22 8.49
N LYS A 128 -0.17 10.55 7.49
CA LYS A 128 -0.30 10.25 6.07
C LYS A 128 1.09 9.95 5.49
N THR A 129 1.14 9.62 4.21
CA THR A 129 2.41 9.42 3.50
C THR A 129 3.04 10.75 3.05
N PHE A 130 4.33 10.93 3.31
CA PHE A 130 5.12 12.08 2.88
C PHE A 130 6.40 11.63 2.19
N CYS A 131 6.74 12.23 1.04
CA CYS A 131 8.05 11.98 0.43
C CYS A 131 9.14 12.65 1.25
N ILE A 132 10.32 12.04 1.27
CA ILE A 132 11.45 12.54 2.06
C ILE A 132 11.84 13.97 1.64
N ILE A 133 11.68 14.33 0.36
CA ILE A 133 11.93 15.70 -0.12
C ILE A 133 11.02 16.71 0.60
N CYS A 134 9.72 16.42 0.71
CA CYS A 134 8.76 17.30 1.39
C CYS A 134 9.00 17.32 2.90
N VAL A 135 9.37 16.19 3.52
CA VAL A 135 9.69 16.16 4.95
C VAL A 135 10.88 17.07 5.29
N ILE A 136 11.94 17.07 4.47
CA ILE A 136 13.10 17.95 4.68
C ILE A 136 12.70 19.42 4.50
N ARG A 137 11.93 19.73 3.44
CA ARG A 137 11.49 21.09 3.14
C ARG A 137 10.62 21.66 4.24
N GLU A 138 9.68 20.85 4.74
CA GLU A 138 8.70 21.24 5.76
C GLU A 138 9.09 20.80 7.18
N LYS A 139 10.39 20.54 7.45
CA LYS A 139 10.87 19.92 8.69
C LYS A 139 10.39 20.57 9.98
N THR A 140 10.10 21.88 9.95
CA THR A 140 9.61 22.65 11.10
C THR A 140 8.18 22.30 11.50
N HIS A 141 7.40 21.70 10.60
CA HIS A 141 6.03 21.25 10.84
C HIS A 141 5.96 19.82 11.42
N PHE A 142 7.09 19.12 11.51
CA PHE A 142 7.17 17.78 12.07
C PHE A 142 7.84 17.80 13.45
N PRO A 143 7.50 16.86 14.36
CA PRO A 143 8.18 16.74 15.64
C PRO A 143 9.71 16.54 15.47
N LYS A 144 10.52 17.25 16.26
CA LYS A 144 11.99 17.21 16.15
C LYS A 144 12.57 15.79 16.17
N LYS A 145 12.12 14.96 17.12
CA LYS A 145 12.55 13.56 17.25
C LYS A 145 12.27 12.73 15.99
N PHE A 146 11.17 13.01 15.30
CA PHE A 146 10.82 12.32 14.06
C PHE A 146 11.79 12.67 12.94
N ILE A 147 12.16 13.95 12.80
CA ILE A 147 13.16 14.40 11.83
C ILE A 147 14.55 13.82 12.11
N GLU A 148 14.97 13.79 13.39
CA GLU A 148 16.25 13.21 13.80
C GLU A 148 16.38 11.72 13.42
N GLN A 149 15.30 10.94 13.57
CA GLN A 149 15.26 9.53 13.16
C GLN A 149 15.43 9.38 11.65
N ILE A 150 14.71 10.18 10.85
CA ILE A 150 14.82 10.16 9.39
C ILE A 150 16.24 10.49 8.94
N ASP A 151 16.86 11.52 9.53
CA ASP A 151 18.24 11.90 9.22
C ASP A 151 19.25 10.81 9.60
N THR A 152 18.99 10.07 10.69
CA THR A 152 19.83 8.96 11.13
C THR A 152 19.76 7.79 10.16
N ASN A 153 18.57 7.31 9.80
CA ASN A 153 18.39 6.20 8.86
C ASN A 153 19.07 6.50 7.52
N ARG A 154 18.92 7.72 7.00
CA ARG A 154 19.53 8.13 5.73
C ARG A 154 21.06 8.17 5.77
N LYS A 155 21.68 8.41 6.93
CA LYS A 155 23.15 8.31 7.08
C LYS A 155 23.60 6.85 6.98
N HIS A 156 22.87 5.92 7.59
CA HIS A 156 23.19 4.49 7.52
C HIS A 156 23.12 3.94 6.09
N HIS A 157 22.09 4.29 5.30
CA HIS A 157 22.01 3.84 3.90
C HIS A 157 23.10 4.45 3.00
N LYS A 158 23.50 5.71 3.24
CA LYS A 158 24.62 6.32 2.49
C LYS A 158 25.97 5.68 2.81
N ALA A 159 26.15 5.16 4.03
CA ALA A 159 27.34 4.41 4.39
C ALA A 159 27.34 3.03 3.71
N GLY A 160 26.23 2.28 3.75
CA GLY A 160 26.11 0.97 3.10
C GLY A 160 26.19 1.01 1.57
N GLN A 161 25.64 2.04 0.91
CA GLN A 161 25.75 2.20 -0.55
C GLN A 161 27.17 2.54 -1.03
N LYS A 162 28.03 3.11 -0.18
CA LYS A 162 29.45 3.32 -0.50
C LYS A 162 30.22 2.01 -0.46
N GLU A 163 29.89 1.12 0.47
CA GLU A 163 30.59 -0.16 0.66
C GLU A 163 30.33 -1.14 -0.50
N VAL A 164 29.09 -1.17 -1.01
CA VAL A 164 28.71 -2.00 -2.19
C VAL A 164 29.31 -1.47 -3.50
N LYS A 165 29.54 -0.16 -3.63
CA LYS A 165 30.19 0.43 -4.82
C LYS A 165 31.71 0.25 -4.87
N ILE A 166 32.35 -0.13 -3.76
CA ILE A 166 33.81 -0.32 -3.67
C ILE A 166 34.19 -1.79 -3.96
N SER A 167 33.21 -2.69 -4.09
CA SER A 167 33.40 -4.14 -4.23
C SER A 167 33.07 -4.70 -5.63
N LEU A 168 33.10 -3.87 -6.68
CA LEU A 168 32.98 -4.27 -8.08
C LEU A 168 34.20 -3.82 -8.89
#